data_AF-A0AAC8QA51-F1
#
_entry.id   AF-A0AAC8QA51-F1
#
_cell.length_a   1.000
_cell.length_b   1.000
_cell.length_c   1.000
_cell.angle_alpha   90.00
_cell.angle_beta   90.00
_cell.angle_gamma   90.00
#
_symmetry.space_group_name_H-M   'P 1'
#
loop_
_entity.id
_entity.type
_entity.pdbx_description
1 polymer ?
#
loop_
_entity_poly.entity_id
_entity_poly.type
_entity_poly.pdbx_seq_one_letter_code
_entity_poly.pdbx_strand_id
1 'polypeptide(L)' 'MNQKGYDDLPADAREPLDTFIYERGILGGIRFIRERLGCSLARAQEVFVLRYRKLRELEPGRFTCSDDEYWEGFYS' A
#
# COMPACT_ATOMS: atom_id res chain seq x y z
N MET A 1 2.81 15.86 -3.13
CA MET A 1 2.13 14.55 -3.05
C MET A 1 0.89 14.73 -2.20
N ASN A 2 -0.31 14.64 -2.79
CA ASN A 2 -1.56 14.98 -2.08
C ASN A 2 -1.95 13.88 -1.09
N GLN A 3 -2.01 14.25 0.20
CA GLN A 3 -2.46 13.42 1.33
C GLN A 3 -3.89 12.85 1.13
N LYS A 4 -4.68 13.46 0.23
CA LYS A 4 -6.06 13.10 -0.09
C LYS A 4 -6.30 11.65 -0.49
N GLY A 5 -5.34 10.92 -1.08
CA GLY A 5 -5.61 9.56 -1.59
C GLY A 5 -5.66 8.45 -0.55
N TYR A 6 -4.97 8.62 0.58
CA TYR A 6 -4.99 7.64 1.67
C TYR A 6 -6.21 7.85 2.59
N ASP A 7 -6.65 9.09 2.78
CA ASP A 7 -7.84 9.38 3.59
C ASP A 7 -9.13 8.87 2.94
N ASP A 8 -9.10 8.57 1.62
CA ASP A 8 -10.19 7.94 0.90
C ASP A 8 -10.43 6.47 1.34
N LEU A 9 -9.45 5.79 1.96
CA LEU A 9 -9.62 4.44 2.49
C LEU A 9 -10.42 4.46 3.80
N PRO A 10 -11.55 3.70 3.86
CA PRO A 10 -12.30 3.51 5.09
C PRO A 10 -11.40 3.03 6.24
N ALA A 11 -11.73 3.44 7.48
CA ALA A 11 -10.91 3.09 8.64
C ALA A 11 -10.77 1.57 8.85
N ASP A 12 -11.84 0.81 8.58
CA ASP A 12 -11.85 -0.66 8.63
C ASP A 12 -11.00 -1.32 7.53
N ALA A 13 -10.68 -0.60 6.46
CA ALA A 13 -9.87 -1.09 5.35
C ALA A 13 -8.37 -0.83 5.52
N ARG A 14 -7.96 -0.06 6.54
CA ARG A 14 -6.56 0.32 6.77
C ARG A 14 -5.73 -0.84 7.31
N GLU A 15 -6.15 -1.49 8.39
CA GLU A 15 -5.41 -2.62 8.96
C GLU A 15 -5.25 -3.80 7.98
N PRO A 16 -6.28 -4.19 7.19
CA PRO A 16 -6.10 -5.20 6.14
C PRO A 16 -5.08 -4.77 5.08
N LEU A 17 -5.11 -3.51 4.64
CA LEU A 17 -4.13 -3.01 3.67
C LEU A 17 -2.71 -3.02 4.24
N ASP A 18 -2.55 -2.61 5.50
CA ASP A 18 -1.26 -2.60 6.18
C ASP A 18 -0.69 -4.02 6.29
N THR A 19 -1.54 -5.01 6.55
CA THR A 19 -1.16 -6.43 6.54
C THR A 19 -0.62 -6.85 5.18
N PHE A 20 -1.32 -6.53 4.09
CA PHE A 20 -0.80 -6.77 2.73
C PHE A 20 0.55 -6.08 2.50
N ILE A 21 0.76 -4.89 3.06
CA ILE A 21 2.03 -4.17 2.94
C ILE A 21 3.13 -4.90 3.70
N TYR A 22 2.96 -5.23 4.98
CA TYR A 22 4.01 -5.91 5.76
C TYR A 22 4.36 -7.29 5.19
N GLU A 23 3.39 -8.00 4.61
CA GLU A 23 3.56 -9.33 4.02
C GLU A 23 4.08 -9.29 2.57
N ARG A 24 4.42 -8.12 2.03
CA ARG A 24 4.82 -7.92 0.62
C ARG A 24 3.76 -8.42 -0.39
N GLY A 25 2.49 -8.44 0.00
CA GLY A 25 1.35 -8.82 -0.82
C GLY A 25 0.89 -7.71 -1.77
N ILE A 26 1.79 -7.16 -2.61
CA ILE A 26 1.57 -5.95 -3.42
C ILE A 26 0.33 -6.09 -4.32
N LEU A 27 0.23 -7.17 -5.09
CA LEU A 27 -0.91 -7.39 -5.99
C LEU A 27 -2.23 -7.57 -5.21
N GLY A 28 -2.17 -8.24 -4.06
CA GLY A 28 -3.31 -8.41 -3.15
C GLY A 28 -3.82 -7.08 -2.61
N GLY A 29 -2.90 -6.24 -2.11
CA GLY A 29 -3.23 -4.91 -1.59
C GLY A 29 -3.78 -3.98 -2.67
N ILE A 30 -3.19 -3.97 -3.87
CA ILE A 30 -3.71 -3.18 -5.00
C ILE A 30 -5.11 -3.63 -5.39
N ARG A 31 -5.34 -4.95 -5.50
CA ARG A 31 -6.67 -5.50 -5.80
C ARG A 31 -7.68 -5.13 -4.72
N PHE A 32 -7.31 -5.26 -3.46
CA PHE A 32 -8.13 -4.89 -2.31
C PHE A 32 -8.55 -3.41 -2.37
N ILE A 33 -7.62 -2.50 -2.66
CA ILE A 33 -7.93 -1.07 -2.81
C ILE A 33 -8.91 -0.83 -3.95
N ARG A 34 -8.73 -1.49 -5.11
CA ARG A 34 -9.65 -1.35 -6.24
C ARG A 34 -11.06 -1.80 -5.90
N GLU A 35 -11.20 -2.93 -5.21
CA GLU A 35 -12.50 -3.47 -4.80
C GLU A 35 -13.18 -2.57 -3.76
N ARG A 36 -12.41 -2.02 -2.80
CA ARG A 36 -12.94 -1.15 -1.74
C ARG A 36 -13.31 0.25 -2.23
N LEU A 37 -12.52 0.84 -3.13
CA LEU A 37 -12.71 2.22 -3.61
C LEU A 37 -13.43 2.31 -4.97
N GLY A 38 -13.63 1.19 -5.67
CA GLY A 38 -14.17 1.19 -7.02
C GLY A 38 -13.30 1.97 -8.02
N CYS A 39 -11.98 2.02 -7.79
CA CYS A 39 -11.07 2.92 -8.51
C CYS A 39 -10.25 2.23 -9.62
N SER A 40 -9.56 3.03 -10.42
CA SER A 40 -8.67 2.54 -11.47
C SER A 40 -7.43 1.85 -10.89
N LEU A 41 -6.75 1.02 -11.70
CA LEU A 41 -5.50 0.38 -11.30
C LEU A 41 -4.42 1.41 -10.93
N ALA A 42 -4.25 2.46 -11.73
CA ALA A 42 -3.29 3.52 -11.46
C ALA A 42 -3.59 4.21 -10.12
N ARG A 43 -4.87 4.48 -9.83
CA ARG A 43 -5.26 5.08 -8.56
C ARG A 43 -4.99 4.15 -7.38
N ALA A 44 -5.28 2.86 -7.52
CA ALA A 44 -5.00 1.89 -6.47
C ALA A 44 -3.49 1.74 -6.19
N GLN A 45 -2.66 1.76 -7.23
CA GLN A 45 -1.20 1.78 -7.10
C GLN A 45 -0.71 3.01 -6.33
N GLU A 46 -1.19 4.20 -6.67
CA GLU A 46 -0.86 5.43 -5.94
C GLU A 46 -1.20 5.32 -4.46
N VAL A 47 -2.41 4.85 -4.14
CA VAL A 47 -2.86 4.70 -2.75
C VAL A 47 -2.00 3.68 -2.00
N PHE A 48 -1.66 2.56 -2.64
CA PHE A 48 -0.79 1.54 -2.07
C PHE A 48 0.61 2.11 -1.76
N VAL A 49 1.23 2.78 -2.72
CA VAL A 49 2.56 3.40 -2.56
C VAL A 49 2.56 4.47 -1.48
N LEU A 50 1.51 5.31 -1.42
CA LEU A 50 1.36 6.32 -0.37
C LEU A 50 1.29 5.70 1.01
N ARG A 51 0.51 4.63 1.19
CA ARG A 51 0.41 3.95 2.48
C ARG A 51 1.71 3.24 2.85
N TYR A 52 2.34 2.55 1.91
CA TYR A 52 3.64 1.92 2.10
C TYR A 52 4.69 2.92 2.62
N ARG A 53 4.84 4.08 1.96
CA ARG A 53 5.80 5.11 2.39
C ARG A 53 5.52 5.61 3.80
N LYS A 54 4.25 5.85 4.13
CA LYS A 54 3.84 6.29 5.46
C LYS A 54 4.14 5.24 6.54
N LEU A 55 3.92 3.96 6.25
CA LEU A 55 4.26 2.88 7.20
C LEU A 55 5.77 2.74 7.37
N ARG A 56 6.55 2.88 6.28
CA ARG A 56 8.02 2.88 6.36
C ARG A 56 8.57 4.01 7.22
N GLU A 57 7.95 5.18 7.20
CA GLU A 57 8.33 6.32 8.04
C GLU A 57 7.92 6.12 9.51
N LEU A 58 6.71 5.63 9.76
CA LEU A 58 6.15 5.51 11.11
C LEU A 58 6.68 4.27 11.86
N GLU A 59 6.86 3.16 11.16
CA GLU A 59 7.16 1.85 11.75
C GLU A 59 8.21 1.08 10.93
N PRO A 60 9.42 1.65 10.71
CA PRO A 60 10.44 1.02 9.88
C PRO A 60 10.82 -0.39 10.36
N GLY A 61 10.80 -0.62 11.68
CA GLY A 61 11.16 -1.91 12.29
C GLY A 61 10.17 -3.07 12.03
N ARG A 62 8.99 -2.80 11.49
CA ARG A 62 8.06 -3.86 11.07
C ARG A 62 8.43 -4.49 9.73
N PHE A 63 9.24 -3.80 8.92
CA PHE A 63 9.63 -4.28 7.62
C PHE A 63 10.90 -5.13 7.74
N THR A 64 10.86 -6.34 7.17
CA THR A 64 11.96 -7.31 7.21
C THR A 64 12.92 -7.20 6.02
N CYS A 65 12.67 -6.26 5.10
CA CYS A 65 13.46 -6.04 3.88
C CYS A 65 13.77 -4.55 3.69
N SER A 66 14.67 -4.25 2.75
CA SER A 66 14.95 -2.90 2.25
C SER A 66 13.85 -2.38 1.31
N ASP A 67 13.92 -1.12 0.91
CA ASP A 67 12.97 -0.54 -0.06
C ASP A 67 13.12 -1.20 -1.45
N ASP A 68 14.36 -1.38 -1.92
CA ASP A 68 14.62 -2.00 -3.22
C ASP A 68 14.12 -3.45 -3.28
N GLU A 69 14.42 -4.25 -2.24
CA GLU A 69 13.92 -5.63 -2.14
C GLU A 69 12.40 -5.68 -2.09
N TYR A 70 11.74 -4.70 -1.46
CA TYR A 70 10.28 -4.67 -1.39
C TYR A 70 9.64 -4.61 -2.77
N TRP A 71 10.21 -3.81 -3.68
CA TRP A 71 9.69 -3.56 -5.02
C TRP A 71 10.22 -4.50 -6.11
N GLU A 72 11.12 -5.42 -5.74
CA GLU A 72 11.67 -6.42 -6.65
C GLU A 72 10.55 -7.25 -7.31
N GLY A 73 10.59 -7.37 -8.63
CA GLY A 73 9.59 -8.11 -9.42
C GLY A 73 8.28 -7.36 -9.72
N PHE A 74 8.10 -6.13 -9.22
CA PHE A 74 6.91 -5.32 -9.51
C PHE A 74 7.12 -4.26 -10.61
N TYR A 75 8.33 -3.71 -10.73
CA TYR A 75 8.70 -2.75 -11.79
C TYR A 75 9.44 -3.37 -12.98
N SER A 76 9.37 -4.70 -13.13
CA SER A 76 10.04 -5.46 -14.19
C SER A 76 9.38 -5.31 -15.56
#